data_AF-A0AAW0UUF9-F1
#
_entry.id   AF-A0AAW0UUF9-F1
#
_cell.length_a   1.000
_cell.length_b   1.000
_cell.length_c   1.000
_cell.angle_alpha   90.00
_cell.angle_beta   90.00
_cell.angle_gamma   90.00
#
_symmetry.space_group_name_H-M   'P 1'
#
loop_
_entity.id
_entity.type
_entity.pdbx_description
1 polymer ?
#
loop_
_entity_poly.entity_id
_entity_poly.type
_entity_poly.pdbx_seq_one_letter_code
_entity_poly.pdbx_strand_id
1 'polypeptide(L)'
;MAADLSARDVERAKFAFSIYDFEGKGTMDAFYVGDCLRALNLNPTLAVIEKVGGKTKKKEKMLKVDDFLPIFAQVKKDKDAGSFEDFMEVLKLYDKTENGTMLYAELEHILLSLGE
;
A
#
# COMPACT_ATOMS: atom_id res chain seq x y z
N MET A 1 -4.07 9.29 18.88
CA MET A 1 -4.91 9.64 17.72
C MET A 1 -4.35 10.92 17.11
N ALA A 2 -3.99 10.90 15.81
CA ALA A 2 -3.23 11.93 15.06
C ALA A 2 -1.82 12.33 15.57
N ALA A 3 -1.46 12.04 16.83
CA ALA A 3 -0.23 12.48 17.49
C ALA A 3 1.11 11.98 16.92
N ASP A 4 1.10 11.14 15.88
CA ASP A 4 2.32 10.55 15.29
C ASP A 4 2.62 11.01 13.85
N LEU A 5 1.77 11.85 13.26
CA LEU A 5 2.00 12.39 11.92
C LEU A 5 2.53 13.82 12.01
N SER A 6 3.60 14.11 11.26
CA SER A 6 4.07 15.49 11.12
C SER A 6 3.04 16.34 10.36
N ALA A 7 3.08 17.68 10.50
CA ALA A 7 2.19 18.56 9.74
C ALA A 7 2.29 18.32 8.22
N ARG A 8 3.52 18.08 7.73
CA ARG A 8 3.79 17.74 6.33
C ARG A 8 3.15 16.41 5.91
N ASP A 9 3.15 15.41 6.79
CA ASP A 9 2.50 14.13 6.53
C ASP A 9 0.99 14.29 6.42
N VAL A 10 0.39 15.09 7.29
CA VAL A 10 -1.04 15.39 7.27
C VAL A 10 -1.41 16.14 5.97
N GLU A 11 -0.62 17.12 5.55
CA GLU A 11 -0.85 17.83 4.29
C GLU A 11 -0.75 16.90 3.07
N ARG A 12 0.26 16.02 3.04
CA ARG A 12 0.40 15.02 1.97
C ARG A 12 -0.79 14.05 1.95
N ALA A 13 -1.20 13.56 3.11
CA ALA A 13 -2.34 12.65 3.23
C ALA A 13 -3.64 13.31 2.75
N LYS A 14 -3.88 14.57 3.13
CA LYS A 14 -5.03 15.36 2.64
C LYS A 14 -5.00 15.57 1.14
N PHE A 15 -3.83 15.91 0.59
CA PHE A 15 -3.65 16.08 -0.85
C PHE A 15 -3.93 14.78 -1.59
N ALA A 16 -3.29 13.67 -1.20
CA ALA A 16 -3.54 12.36 -1.81
C ALA A 16 -5.02 11.97 -1.74
N PHE A 17 -5.64 12.10 -0.56
CA PHE A 17 -7.06 11.81 -0.37
C PHE A 17 -7.95 12.63 -1.31
N SER A 18 -7.64 13.92 -1.53
CA SER A 18 -8.42 14.78 -2.41
C SER A 18 -8.40 14.35 -3.89
N ILE A 19 -7.35 13.63 -4.32
CA ILE A 19 -7.28 13.07 -5.67
C ILE A 19 -8.28 11.92 -5.84
N TYR A 20 -8.55 11.16 -4.77
CA TYR A 20 -9.47 10.03 -4.76
C TYR A 20 -10.90 10.40 -4.30
N ASP A 21 -11.13 11.63 -3.85
CA ASP A 21 -12.47 12.21 -3.65
C ASP A 21 -13.04 12.66 -5.00
N PHE A 22 -13.39 11.69 -5.84
CA PHE A 22 -13.86 11.95 -7.21
C PHE A 22 -15.17 12.74 -7.27
N GLU A 23 -15.95 12.75 -6.19
CA GLU A 23 -17.22 13.49 -6.10
C GLU A 23 -17.08 14.87 -5.44
N GLY A 24 -15.91 15.21 -4.90
CA GLY A 24 -15.67 16.47 -4.18
C GLY A 24 -16.50 16.63 -2.92
N LYS A 25 -16.93 15.53 -2.29
CA LYS A 25 -17.81 15.53 -1.12
C LYS A 25 -17.03 15.48 0.20
N GLY A 26 -15.70 15.52 0.14
CA GLY A 26 -14.81 15.28 1.28
C GLY A 26 -14.76 13.81 1.69
N THR A 27 -15.11 12.90 0.78
CA THR A 27 -15.20 11.46 1.08
C THR A 27 -14.56 10.61 0.00
N MET A 28 -13.86 9.56 0.42
CA MET A 28 -13.23 8.59 -0.46
C MET A 28 -13.85 7.21 -0.24
N ASP A 29 -14.08 6.47 -1.31
CA ASP A 29 -14.50 5.07 -1.21
C ASP A 29 -13.38 4.24 -0.56
N ALA A 30 -13.73 3.42 0.43
CA ALA A 30 -12.80 2.53 1.12
C ALA A 30 -12.09 1.55 0.17
N PHE A 31 -12.64 1.34 -1.02
CA PHE A 31 -11.99 0.63 -2.12
C PHE A 31 -10.63 1.23 -2.51
N TYR A 32 -10.49 2.57 -2.47
CA TYR A 32 -9.25 3.27 -2.88
C TYR A 32 -8.26 3.51 -1.74
N VAL A 33 -8.49 2.94 -0.54
CA VAL A 33 -7.58 3.10 0.61
C VAL A 33 -6.17 2.61 0.27
N GLY A 34 -6.06 1.44 -0.37
CA GLY A 34 -4.78 0.87 -0.76
C GLY A 34 -4.01 1.77 -1.73
N ASP A 35 -4.68 2.28 -2.76
CA ASP A 35 -4.08 3.15 -3.76
C ASP A 35 -3.67 4.50 -3.16
N CYS A 36 -4.49 5.06 -2.27
CA CYS A 36 -4.18 6.30 -1.56
C CYS A 36 -2.96 6.13 -0.63
N LEU A 37 -2.83 5.00 0.06
CA LEU A 37 -1.63 4.68 0.86
C LEU A 37 -0.38 4.55 -0.02
N ARG A 38 -0.50 3.92 -1.19
CA ARG A 38 0.60 3.83 -2.18
C ARG A 38 1.02 5.19 -2.73
N ALA A 39 0.07 6.09 -2.98
CA ALA A 39 0.34 7.48 -3.36
C ALA A 39 1.10 8.26 -2.27
N LEU A 40 1.07 7.78 -1.02
CA LEU A 40 1.83 8.33 0.11
C LEU A 40 3.19 7.63 0.32
N ASN A 41 3.68 6.90 -0.67
CA ASN A 41 4.92 6.12 -0.66
C ASN A 41 4.93 5.00 0.41
N LEU A 42 3.78 4.39 0.68
CA LEU A 42 3.69 3.18 1.50
C LEU A 42 3.40 1.97 0.61
N ASN A 43 3.89 0.79 0.99
CA ASN A 43 3.67 -0.45 0.25
C ASN A 43 2.91 -1.48 1.10
N PRO A 44 1.66 -1.21 1.52
CA PRO A 44 0.90 -2.20 2.29
C PRO A 44 0.48 -3.39 1.42
N THR A 45 0.50 -4.58 2.02
CA THR A 45 -0.05 -5.80 1.43
C THR A 45 -1.59 -5.76 1.39
N LEU A 46 -2.22 -6.69 0.67
CA LEU A 46 -3.69 -6.73 0.57
C LEU A 46 -4.30 -7.05 1.94
N ALA A 47 -3.71 -7.98 2.69
CA ALA A 47 -4.10 -8.28 4.07
C ALA A 47 -4.01 -7.05 5.00
N VAL A 48 -2.98 -6.21 4.86
CA VAL A 48 -2.87 -4.99 5.69
C VAL A 48 -3.98 -4.01 5.32
N ILE A 49 -4.25 -3.81 4.03
CA ILE A 49 -5.32 -2.92 3.54
C ILE A 49 -6.68 -3.37 4.10
N GLU A 50 -6.97 -4.67 4.08
CA GLU A 50 -8.22 -5.21 4.64
C GLU A 50 -8.30 -5.00 6.16
N LYS A 51 -7.21 -5.29 6.89
CA LYS A 51 -7.14 -5.09 8.36
C LYS A 51 -7.39 -3.65 8.78
N VAL A 52 -6.94 -2.67 8.01
CA VAL A 52 -7.15 -1.24 8.30
C VAL A 52 -8.48 -0.70 7.76
N GLY A 53 -9.34 -1.57 7.22
CA GLY A 53 -10.70 -1.22 6.83
C GLY A 53 -10.88 -0.81 5.37
N GLY A 54 -9.89 -1.06 4.51
CA GLY A 54 -10.06 -1.02 3.06
C GLY A 54 -11.08 -2.05 2.58
N LYS A 55 -11.61 -1.86 1.37
CA LYS A 55 -12.63 -2.73 0.77
C LYS A 55 -12.20 -3.25 -0.58
N THR A 56 -12.69 -4.42 -0.94
CA THR A 56 -12.40 -5.06 -2.24
C THR A 56 -13.47 -4.74 -3.29
N LYS A 57 -14.63 -4.23 -2.87
CA LYS A 57 -15.70 -3.78 -3.76
C LYS A 57 -15.98 -2.30 -3.57
N LYS A 58 -16.33 -1.64 -4.68
CA LYS A 58 -16.74 -0.23 -4.69
C LYS A 58 -18.08 -0.04 -3.97
N LYS A 59 -18.26 1.13 -3.38
CA LYS A 59 -19.46 1.65 -2.74
C LYS A 59 -19.91 0.86 -1.50
N GLU A 60 -19.01 0.11 -0.88
CA GLU A 60 -19.31 -0.57 0.39
C GLU A 60 -19.20 0.36 1.59
N LYS A 61 -18.23 1.27 1.58
CA LYS A 61 -18.00 2.22 2.68
C LYS A 61 -17.34 3.49 2.16
N MET A 62 -17.85 4.64 2.60
CA MET A 62 -17.21 5.93 2.37
C MET A 62 -16.48 6.36 3.62
N LEU A 63 -15.25 6.85 3.47
CA LEU A 63 -14.40 7.36 4.54
C LEU A 63 -14.27 8.87 4.39
N LYS A 64 -14.17 9.58 5.51
CA LYS A 64 -13.73 10.98 5.53
C LYS A 64 -12.21 11.04 5.73
N VAL A 65 -11.62 12.20 5.46
CA VAL A 65 -10.19 12.46 5.71
C VAL A 65 -9.81 12.14 7.16
N ASP A 66 -10.64 12.53 8.12
CA ASP A 66 -10.37 12.30 9.55
C ASP A 66 -10.35 10.82 9.93
N ASP A 67 -11.07 9.96 9.18
CA ASP A 67 -11.03 8.51 9.33
C ASP A 67 -9.77 7.90 8.67
N PHE A 68 -9.25 8.55 7.63
CA PHE A 68 -8.09 8.06 6.88
C PHE A 68 -6.75 8.40 7.55
N LEU A 69 -6.62 9.55 8.20
CA LEU A 69 -5.40 9.94 8.91
C LEU A 69 -4.89 8.91 9.94
N PRO A 70 -5.73 8.29 10.80
CA PRO A 70 -5.26 7.24 11.70
C PRO A 70 -4.85 5.96 10.95
N ILE A 71 -5.52 5.62 9.85
CA ILE A 71 -5.14 4.49 8.97
C ILE A 71 -3.74 4.72 8.42
N PHE A 72 -3.49 5.90 7.85
CA PHE A 72 -2.18 6.27 7.33
C PHE A 72 -1.09 6.25 8.41
N ALA A 73 -1.38 6.79 9.61
CA ALA A 73 -0.45 6.75 10.73
C ALA A 73 -0.09 5.32 11.16
N GLN A 74 -1.07 4.41 11.18
CA GLN A 74 -0.86 3.01 11.52
C GLN A 74 0.01 2.30 10.48
N VAL A 75 -0.33 2.42 9.19
CA VAL A 75 0.41 1.75 8.11
C VAL A 75 1.82 2.32 7.95
N LYS A 76 2.01 3.63 8.18
CA LYS A 76 3.34 4.25 8.16
C LYS A 76 4.28 3.71 9.24
N LYS A 77 3.74 3.25 10.38
CA LYS A 77 4.52 2.61 11.45
C LYS A 77 4.80 1.15 11.17
N ASP A 78 4.06 0.55 10.25
CA ASP A 78 4.28 -0.83 9.84
C ASP A 78 5.60 -0.91 9.08
N LYS A 79 6.48 -1.81 9.53
CA LYS A 79 7.81 -2.03 8.95
C LYS A 79 7.87 -3.32 8.15
N ASP A 80 6.78 -4.08 8.10
CA ASP A 80 6.73 -5.43 7.54
C ASP A 80 6.39 -5.45 6.03
N ALA A 81 6.84 -4.41 5.30
CA ALA A 81 6.57 -4.26 3.86
C ALA A 81 7.66 -4.89 2.97
N GLY A 82 8.66 -5.54 3.58
CA GLY A 82 9.86 -6.04 2.90
C GLY A 82 10.82 -4.92 2.49
N SER A 83 12.11 -5.22 2.50
CA SER A 83 13.17 -4.34 1.99
C SER A 83 13.68 -4.79 0.63
N PHE A 84 14.50 -3.95 0.00
CA PHE A 84 15.18 -4.31 -1.24
C PHE A 84 16.07 -5.56 -1.06
N GLU A 85 16.75 -5.64 0.08
CA GLU A 85 17.59 -6.79 0.43
C GLU A 85 16.77 -8.07 0.55
N ASP A 86 15.58 -8.02 1.17
CA ASP A 86 14.69 -9.18 1.27
C ASP A 86 14.30 -9.70 -0.12
N PHE A 87 13.92 -8.80 -1.04
CA PHE A 87 13.59 -9.19 -2.42
C PHE A 87 14.79 -9.75 -3.17
N MET A 88 15.98 -9.16 -3.02
CA MET A 88 17.20 -9.65 -3.66
C MET A 88 17.57 -11.06 -3.21
N GLU A 89 17.49 -11.35 -1.91
CA GLU A 89 17.77 -12.69 -1.38
C GLU A 89 16.78 -13.74 -1.91
N VAL A 90 15.50 -13.39 -2.02
CA VAL A 90 14.48 -14.28 -2.61
C VAL A 90 14.74 -14.54 -4.09
N LEU A 91 15.06 -13.51 -4.87
CA LEU A 91 15.29 -13.65 -6.31
C LEU A 91 16.58 -14.42 -6.63
N LYS A 92 17.61 -14.35 -5.78
CA LYS A 92 18.83 -15.15 -5.93
C LYS A 92 18.58 -16.65 -5.92
N LEU A 93 17.53 -17.13 -5.24
CA LEU A 93 17.14 -18.56 -5.27
C LEU A 93 16.82 -19.05 -6.69
N TYR A 94 16.52 -18.14 -7.61
CA TYR A 94 16.18 -18.41 -9.00
C TYR A 94 17.31 -18.06 -9.98
N ASP A 95 18.40 -17.43 -9.53
CA ASP A 95 19.61 -17.22 -10.33
C ASP A 95 20.49 -18.47 -10.29
N LYS A 96 20.16 -19.44 -11.15
CA LYS A 96 20.88 -20.73 -11.25
C LYS A 96 22.34 -20.59 -11.69
N THR A 97 22.71 -19.44 -12.25
CA THR A 97 24.03 -19.19 -12.82
C THR A 97 24.88 -18.23 -11.99
N GLU A 98 24.34 -17.72 -10.88
CA GLU A 98 24.98 -16.75 -9.96
C GLU A 98 25.57 -15.53 -10.70
N ASN A 99 24.89 -15.06 -11.75
CA ASN A 99 25.35 -13.95 -12.60
C ASN A 99 24.51 -12.67 -12.43
N GLY A 100 23.57 -12.67 -11.50
CA GLY A 100 22.65 -11.57 -11.23
C GLY A 100 21.45 -11.51 -12.18
N THR A 101 21.15 -12.58 -12.91
CA THR A 101 20.02 -12.63 -13.85
C THR A 101 19.12 -13.84 -13.58
N MET A 102 17.86 -13.74 -13.98
CA MET A 102 16.91 -14.85 -13.93
C MET A 102 16.07 -14.90 -15.21
N LEU A 103 15.44 -16.04 -15.47
CA LEU A 103 14.55 -16.17 -16.62
C LEU A 103 13.27 -15.37 -16.39
N TYR A 104 12.88 -14.56 -17.38
CA TYR A 104 11.64 -13.78 -17.35
C TYR A 104 10.42 -14.66 -17.05
N ALA A 105 10.34 -15.84 -17.67
CA ALA A 105 9.23 -16.78 -17.45
C ALA A 105 9.15 -17.31 -16.00
N GLU A 106 10.29 -17.45 -15.31
CA GLU A 106 10.31 -17.85 -13.90
C GLU A 106 9.81 -16.70 -13.02
N LEU A 107 10.22 -15.46 -13.29
CA LEU A 107 9.71 -14.28 -12.58
C LEU A 107 8.20 -14.10 -12.78
N GLU A 108 7.71 -14.22 -14.01
CA GLU A 108 6.28 -14.13 -14.33
C GLU A 108 5.49 -15.21 -13.57
N HIS A 109 5.96 -16.46 -13.59
CA HIS A 109 5.32 -17.56 -12.87
C HIS A 109 5.28 -17.31 -11.35
N ILE A 110 6.37 -16.81 -10.76
CA ILE A 110 6.44 -16.47 -9.33
C ILE A 110 5.38 -15.43 -8.99
N LEU A 111 5.34 -14.30 -9.72
CA LEU A 111 4.43 -13.19 -9.43
C LEU A 111 2.95 -13.55 -9.63
N LEU A 112 2.64 -14.52 -10.50
CA LEU A 112 1.26 -14.98 -10.73
C LEU A 112 0.83 -16.11 -9.80
N SER A 113 1.77 -16.84 -9.18
CA SER A 113 1.46 -18.09 -8.46
C SER A 113 1.79 -18.05 -6.96
N LEU A 114 2.64 -17.12 -6.51
CA LEU A 114 3.11 -17.04 -5.13
C LEU A 114 2.75 -15.67 -4.51
N GLY A 115 2.06 -15.69 -3.38
CA GLY A 115 1.63 -14.48 -2.66
C GLY A 115 0.12 -14.30 -2.63
N GLU A 116 -0.32 -13.05 -2.48
CA GLU A 116 -1.73 -12.63 -2.45
C GLU A 116 -2.24 -12.22 -3.84
#